data_AF-A0A540VPF8-F1
#
_entry.id   AF-A0A540VPF8-F1
#
_cell.length_a   1.000
_cell.length_b   1.000
_cell.length_c   1.000
_cell.angle_alpha   90.00
_cell.angle_beta   90.00
_cell.angle_gamma   90.00
#
_symmetry.space_group_name_H-M   'P 1'
#
loop_
_entity.id
_entity.type
_entity.pdbx_description
1 polymer ?
#
loop_
_entity_poly.entity_id
_entity_poly.type
_entity_poly.pdbx_seq_one_letter_code
_entity_poly.pdbx_strand_id
1 'polypeptide(L)'
;MTMLKVGEKDRDGRQKRIEHTGRYLRASRTGGLSLRAQTRAAGINLTGNTNHGVRVSTRLAKNTQVAFQNGRFILRGRYGSDAAKFNLSKSGVTVSTKTPIGSFNWIRPGRSSAKIAGVQLRGHNAAAIQGIFALFASFYWLFGGILRLFAGLIGGIGRLATAAQTRRHLAEEEAARPQFQLDTVRALGEQVLAEHGVDPSTWSGRDQLAALAFAFLA
;
A
#
# COMPACT_ATOMS: atom_id res chain seq x y z
N MET A 1 15.93 28.05 -24.36
CA MET A 1 15.88 28.61 -23.00
C MET A 1 15.03 29.86 -23.02
N THR A 2 13.81 29.82 -22.49
CA THR A 2 12.90 30.97 -22.55
C THR A 2 13.39 32.03 -21.55
N MET A 3 13.90 33.17 -22.06
CA MET A 3 14.39 34.25 -21.22
C MET A 3 13.28 34.82 -20.33
N LEU A 4 12.02 34.85 -20.79
CA LEU A 4 10.89 35.32 -20.01
C LEU A 4 9.95 34.16 -19.75
N LYS A 5 9.45 34.02 -18.51
CA LYS A 5 8.38 33.05 -18.19
C LYS A 5 7.00 33.50 -18.71
N VAL A 6 6.99 34.23 -19.82
CA VAL A 6 5.78 34.65 -20.52
C VAL A 6 5.25 33.42 -21.27
N GLY A 7 3.99 33.07 -21.05
CA GLY A 7 3.35 31.87 -21.61
C GLY A 7 3.17 30.71 -20.63
N GLU A 8 3.79 30.73 -19.44
CA GLU A 8 3.51 29.70 -18.43
C GLU A 8 2.10 29.90 -17.84
N LYS A 9 1.14 29.11 -18.33
CA LYS A 9 -0.27 29.16 -17.93
C LYS A 9 -0.56 28.21 -16.77
N ASP A 10 -1.50 28.58 -15.91
CA ASP A 10 -2.06 27.69 -14.90
C ASP A 10 -3.01 26.67 -15.54
N ARG A 11 -3.63 25.82 -14.71
CA ARG A 11 -4.57 24.81 -15.18
C ARG A 11 -5.81 25.40 -15.85
N ASP A 12 -6.07 26.69 -15.64
CA ASP A 12 -7.23 27.43 -16.17
C ASP A 12 -6.83 28.33 -17.36
N GLY A 13 -5.62 28.14 -17.91
CA GLY A 13 -5.15 28.86 -19.09
C GLY A 13 -4.71 30.31 -18.82
N ARG A 14 -4.67 30.75 -17.56
CA ARG A 14 -4.25 32.11 -17.17
C ARG A 14 -2.75 32.16 -16.98
N GLN A 15 -2.12 33.26 -17.39
CA GLN A 15 -0.68 33.48 -17.17
C GLN A 15 -0.37 33.43 -15.67
N LYS A 16 0.44 32.47 -15.20
CA LYS A 16 0.80 32.34 -13.78
C LYS A 16 1.52 33.58 -13.27
N ARG A 17 2.62 33.95 -13.93
CA ARG A 17 3.48 35.09 -13.57
C ARG A 17 4.23 35.60 -14.79
N ILE A 18 4.44 36.92 -14.86
CA ILE A 18 5.39 37.54 -15.80
C ILE A 18 6.65 37.82 -14.99
N GLU A 19 7.63 36.93 -15.13
CA GLU A 19 8.93 37.08 -14.47
C GLU A 19 10.09 36.63 -15.38
N HIS A 20 11.20 37.34 -15.27
CA HIS A 20 12.52 36.93 -15.71
C HIS A 20 13.30 36.46 -14.49
N THR A 21 13.93 35.29 -14.56
CA THR A 21 14.79 34.78 -13.47
C THR A 21 16.11 34.27 -14.05
N GLY A 22 17.18 35.01 -13.82
CA GLY A 22 18.56 34.61 -14.10
C GLY A 22 19.31 34.17 -12.85
N ARG A 23 20.62 33.92 -12.98
CA ARG A 23 21.49 33.46 -11.88
C ARG A 23 21.60 34.49 -10.75
N TYR A 24 21.71 35.77 -11.09
CA TYR A 24 21.92 36.86 -10.14
C TYR A 24 20.85 37.95 -10.18
N LEU A 25 19.91 37.88 -11.12
CA LEU A 25 18.90 38.92 -11.35
C LEU A 25 17.52 38.27 -11.49
N ARG A 26 16.53 38.84 -10.81
CA ARG A 26 15.12 38.52 -10.99
C ARG A 26 14.37 39.81 -11.24
N ALA A 27 13.64 39.85 -12.35
CA ALA A 27 12.72 40.94 -12.66
C ALA A 27 11.31 40.36 -12.72
N SER A 28 10.35 40.98 -12.03
CA SER A 28 8.95 40.55 -12.06
C SER A 28 8.02 41.75 -11.94
N ARG A 29 6.85 41.65 -12.55
CA ARG A 29 5.85 42.75 -12.51
C ARG A 29 5.45 43.13 -11.08
N THR A 30 5.29 42.15 -10.18
CA THR A 30 4.82 42.39 -8.81
C THR A 30 5.95 42.55 -7.79
N GLY A 31 7.09 41.87 -7.99
CA GLY A 31 8.22 41.91 -7.07
C GLY A 31 9.34 42.87 -7.48
N GLY A 32 9.19 43.59 -8.60
CA GLY A 32 10.19 44.50 -9.14
C GLY A 32 11.46 43.80 -9.61
N LEU A 33 12.56 44.55 -9.63
CA LEU A 33 13.92 44.07 -9.89
C LEU A 33 14.59 43.68 -8.57
N SER A 34 15.28 42.55 -8.53
CA SER A 34 16.10 42.15 -7.40
C SER A 34 17.39 41.49 -7.85
N LEU A 35 18.48 41.82 -7.19
CA LEU A 35 19.74 41.10 -7.33
C LEU A 35 19.86 40.05 -6.24
N ARG A 36 20.47 38.92 -6.56
CA ARG A 36 20.75 37.83 -5.63
C ARG A 36 22.19 37.37 -5.83
N ALA A 37 22.94 37.26 -4.74
CA ALA A 37 24.20 36.51 -4.70
C ALA A 37 24.09 35.40 -3.67
N GLN A 38 24.62 34.22 -3.98
CA GLN A 38 24.69 33.10 -3.05
C GLN A 38 26.08 32.49 -3.08
N THR A 39 26.64 32.23 -1.91
CA THR A 39 27.91 31.52 -1.75
C THR A 39 27.78 30.48 -0.64
N ARG A 40 28.55 29.40 -0.76
CA ARG A 40 28.61 28.32 0.22
C ARG A 40 30.06 28.09 0.59
N ALA A 41 30.38 28.23 1.86
CA ALA A 41 31.73 28.04 2.40
C ALA A 41 31.64 27.33 3.75
N ALA A 42 32.50 26.33 3.98
CA ALA A 42 32.61 25.60 5.24
C ALA A 42 31.25 25.13 5.84
N GLY A 43 30.34 24.63 5.00
CA GLY A 43 29.01 24.16 5.45
C GLY A 43 27.97 25.27 5.72
N ILE A 44 28.37 26.54 5.66
CA ILE A 44 27.52 27.72 5.80
C ILE A 44 27.13 28.24 4.42
N ASN A 45 25.87 28.58 4.23
CA ASN A 45 25.34 29.22 3.04
C ASN A 45 25.02 30.68 3.35
N LEU A 46 25.64 31.60 2.64
CA LEU A 46 25.36 33.03 2.70
C LEU A 46 24.60 33.42 1.43
N THR A 47 23.46 34.08 1.59
CA THR A 47 22.65 34.59 0.48
C THR A 47 22.35 36.06 0.74
N GLY A 48 22.76 36.92 -0.19
CA GLY A 48 22.35 38.33 -0.22
C GLY A 48 21.28 38.53 -1.28
N ASN A 49 20.23 39.27 -0.96
CA ASN A 49 19.23 39.72 -1.92
C ASN A 49 18.85 41.17 -1.64
N THR A 50 18.72 42.00 -2.68
CA THR A 50 18.42 43.43 -2.51
C THR A 50 17.05 43.69 -1.85
N ASN A 51 16.06 42.82 -2.09
CA ASN A 51 14.69 43.03 -1.61
C ASN A 51 14.41 42.24 -0.31
N HIS A 52 15.19 41.19 -0.05
CA HIS A 52 14.99 40.29 1.09
C HIS A 52 16.15 40.28 2.09
N GLY A 53 17.18 41.11 1.86
CA GLY A 53 18.36 41.27 2.70
C GLY A 53 19.29 40.05 2.71
N VAL A 54 19.97 39.86 3.84
CA VAL A 54 21.03 38.86 4.01
C VAL A 54 20.52 37.67 4.83
N ARG A 55 20.80 36.46 4.34
CA ARG A 55 20.52 35.20 5.02
C ARG A 55 21.79 34.37 5.17
N VAL A 56 22.10 34.01 6.40
CA VAL A 56 23.12 33.02 6.76
C VAL A 56 22.39 31.74 7.16
N SER A 57 22.80 30.58 6.65
CA SER A 57 22.19 29.31 7.04
C SER A 57 23.15 28.14 7.04
N THR A 58 23.04 27.28 8.05
CA THR A 58 23.83 26.07 8.20
C THR A 58 22.93 24.87 8.49
N ARG A 59 23.38 23.69 8.08
CA ARG A 59 22.72 22.42 8.40
C ARG A 59 23.38 21.85 9.66
N LEU A 60 22.64 21.80 10.77
CA LEU A 60 23.16 21.24 12.03
C LEU A 60 23.15 19.71 12.03
N ALA A 61 22.13 19.11 11.42
CA ALA A 61 21.98 17.66 11.30
C ALA A 61 21.15 17.31 10.05
N LYS A 62 21.02 16.01 9.75
CA LYS A 62 20.16 15.55 8.65
C LYS A 62 18.73 16.06 8.89
N ASN A 63 18.21 16.79 7.92
CA ASN A 63 16.91 17.45 7.95
C ASN A 63 16.72 18.54 9.02
N THR A 64 17.79 19.05 9.65
CA THR A 64 17.75 20.23 10.55
C THR A 64 18.55 21.37 9.98
N GLN A 65 17.92 22.54 9.85
CA GLN A 65 18.57 23.75 9.42
C GLN A 65 18.37 24.85 10.45
N VAL A 66 19.45 25.58 10.69
CA VAL A 66 19.43 26.86 11.40
C VAL A 66 19.80 27.96 10.42
N ALA A 67 19.12 29.09 10.51
CA ALA A 67 19.40 30.26 9.71
C ALA A 67 19.15 31.54 10.49
N PHE A 68 19.86 32.59 10.12
CA PHE A 68 19.54 33.96 10.46
C PHE A 68 19.24 34.71 9.17
N GLN A 69 18.09 35.37 9.11
CA GLN A 69 17.70 36.20 7.97
C GLN A 69 17.31 37.58 8.49
N ASN A 70 18.06 38.62 8.13
CA ASN A 70 17.86 40.00 8.60
C ASN A 70 17.67 40.07 10.14
N GLY A 71 18.59 39.46 10.89
CA GLY A 71 18.50 39.39 12.36
C GLY A 71 17.50 38.38 12.92
N ARG A 72 16.59 37.82 12.11
CA ARG A 72 15.62 36.82 12.57
C ARG A 72 16.20 35.41 12.59
N PHE A 73 16.26 34.81 13.78
CA PHE A 73 16.56 33.39 13.96
C PHE A 73 15.46 32.49 13.39
N ILE A 74 15.87 31.47 12.64
CA ILE A 74 15.01 30.47 11.99
C ILE A 74 15.59 29.08 12.30
N LEU A 75 14.84 28.29 13.07
CA LEU A 75 15.06 26.86 13.22
C LEU A 75 14.01 26.10 12.41
N ARG A 76 14.43 25.12 11.61
CA ARG A 76 13.54 24.25 10.83
C ARG A 76 14.06 22.81 10.86
N GLY A 77 13.18 21.86 11.16
CA GLY A 77 13.45 20.45 11.00
C GLY A 77 12.26 19.67 10.50
N ARG A 78 12.49 18.58 9.76
CA ARG A 78 11.42 17.70 9.25
C ARG A 78 11.85 16.24 9.26
N TYR A 79 11.12 15.40 9.98
CA TYR A 79 11.48 14.00 10.21
C TYR A 79 10.27 13.08 10.11
N GLY A 80 10.52 11.78 10.01
CA GLY A 80 9.48 10.76 10.02
C GLY A 80 8.93 10.41 8.64
N SER A 81 8.06 9.40 8.64
CA SER A 81 7.37 8.86 7.47
C SER A 81 6.12 9.67 7.11
N ASP A 82 5.48 9.33 5.99
CA ASP A 82 4.23 10.00 5.59
C ASP A 82 3.07 9.76 6.59
N ALA A 83 3.11 8.67 7.36
CA ALA A 83 2.13 8.37 8.42
C ALA A 83 2.28 9.30 9.63
N ALA A 84 3.50 9.69 9.99
CA ALA A 84 3.77 10.60 11.10
C ALA A 84 5.01 11.46 10.82
N LYS A 85 4.77 12.70 10.37
CA LYS A 85 5.82 13.70 10.17
C LYS A 85 5.99 14.60 11.38
N PHE A 86 7.20 14.61 11.92
CA PHE A 86 7.62 15.51 12.97
C PHE A 86 8.22 16.76 12.34
N ASN A 87 7.64 17.92 12.63
CA ASN A 87 8.10 19.21 12.13
C ASN A 87 8.61 20.03 13.31
N LEU A 88 9.89 20.37 13.28
CA LEU A 88 10.56 21.23 14.25
C LEU A 88 10.59 22.67 13.74
N SER A 89 10.31 23.63 14.62
CA SER A 89 10.37 25.05 14.31
C SER A 89 10.82 25.87 15.53
N LYS A 90 11.12 27.17 15.35
CA LYS A 90 11.43 28.08 16.46
C LYS A 90 10.39 28.03 17.59
N SER A 91 9.10 27.86 17.24
CA SER A 91 8.00 27.80 18.21
C SER A 91 7.68 26.38 18.70
N GLY A 92 8.59 25.43 18.54
CA GLY A 92 8.45 24.06 19.01
C GLY A 92 8.12 23.04 17.91
N VAL A 93 7.73 21.84 18.36
CA VAL A 93 7.52 20.65 17.53
C VAL A 93 6.04 20.43 17.23
N THR A 94 5.72 19.93 16.04
CA THR A 94 4.36 19.48 15.69
C THR A 94 4.39 18.16 14.95
N VAL A 95 3.36 17.34 15.16
CA VAL A 95 3.17 16.08 14.43
C VAL A 95 2.05 16.25 13.41
N SER A 96 2.26 15.74 12.21
CA SER A 96 1.27 15.75 11.14
C SER A 96 1.23 14.44 10.38
N THR A 97 0.05 13.99 10.00
CA THR A 97 -0.18 12.80 9.18
C THR A 97 -0.64 13.21 7.79
N LYS A 98 -0.11 12.56 6.75
CA LYS A 98 -0.53 12.78 5.36
C LYS A 98 -1.74 11.91 5.06
N THR A 99 -2.73 12.49 4.39
CA THR A 99 -3.94 11.80 3.93
C THR A 99 -4.09 11.97 2.42
N PRO A 100 -4.94 11.18 1.73
CA PRO A 100 -5.15 11.32 0.28
C PRO A 100 -5.61 12.73 -0.12
N ILE A 101 -6.41 13.37 0.74
CA ILE A 101 -6.91 14.72 0.51
C ILE A 101 -5.97 15.81 1.06
N GLY A 102 -4.85 15.49 1.72
CA GLY A 102 -3.88 16.50 2.15
C GLY A 102 -3.03 16.11 3.36
N SER A 103 -3.07 16.93 4.42
CA SER A 103 -2.35 16.65 5.67
C SER A 103 -3.10 17.21 6.87
N PHE A 104 -3.11 16.44 7.95
CA PHE A 104 -3.70 16.80 9.24
C PHE A 104 -2.61 16.99 10.28
N ASN A 105 -2.61 18.12 10.99
CA ASN A 105 -1.67 18.39 12.07
C ASN A 105 -2.36 18.18 13.42
N TRP A 106 -1.85 17.22 14.19
CA TRP A 106 -2.43 16.78 15.47
C TRP A 106 -2.29 17.82 16.58
N ILE A 107 -1.23 18.65 16.53
CA ILE A 107 -0.93 19.62 17.60
C ILE A 107 -1.43 21.03 17.22
N ARG A 108 -1.40 21.37 15.93
CA ARG A 108 -1.80 22.70 15.43
C ARG A 108 -2.78 22.56 14.27
N PRO A 109 -4.09 22.41 14.53
CA PRO A 109 -5.11 22.25 13.49
C PRO A 109 -5.08 23.35 12.43
N GLY A 110 -4.74 24.59 12.80
CA GLY A 110 -4.52 25.71 11.88
C GLY A 110 -3.36 25.54 10.88
N ARG A 111 -2.56 24.48 10.97
CA ARG A 111 -1.52 24.10 9.99
C ARG A 111 -1.92 22.93 9.10
N SER A 112 -3.16 22.44 9.21
CA SER A 112 -3.70 21.41 8.34
C SER A 112 -4.00 21.94 6.94
N SER A 113 -4.09 21.02 5.98
CA SER A 113 -4.41 21.32 4.58
C SER A 113 -5.28 20.24 3.97
N ALA A 114 -6.26 20.63 3.16
CA ALA A 114 -7.09 19.73 2.38
C ALA A 114 -7.15 20.22 0.93
N LYS A 115 -7.26 19.32 -0.03
CA LYS A 115 -7.48 19.61 -1.44
C LYS A 115 -8.67 18.81 -1.92
N ILE A 116 -9.71 19.52 -2.33
CA ILE A 116 -10.95 18.95 -2.87
C ILE A 116 -11.18 19.61 -4.23
N ALA A 117 -11.44 18.81 -5.26
CA ALA A 117 -11.70 19.29 -6.62
C ALA A 117 -10.65 20.32 -7.14
N GLY A 118 -9.37 20.13 -6.78
CA GLY A 118 -8.29 21.03 -7.17
C GLY A 118 -8.08 22.27 -6.29
N VAL A 119 -9.08 22.66 -5.49
CA VAL A 119 -9.01 23.80 -4.56
C VAL A 119 -8.26 23.40 -3.29
N GLN A 120 -7.17 24.12 -2.98
CA GLN A 120 -6.40 23.88 -1.76
C GLN A 120 -6.89 24.75 -0.60
N LEU A 121 -7.55 24.12 0.38
CA LEU A 121 -7.96 24.71 1.64
C LEU A 121 -6.86 24.52 2.70
N ARG A 122 -6.69 25.52 3.56
CA ARG A 122 -5.69 25.52 4.64
C ARG A 122 -6.29 26.06 5.92
N GLY A 123 -5.69 25.73 7.06
CA GLY A 123 -6.13 26.25 8.35
C GLY A 123 -7.15 25.37 9.06
N HIS A 124 -7.91 25.97 9.98
CA HIS A 124 -8.88 25.25 10.81
C HIS A 124 -9.99 24.57 9.98
N ASN A 125 -10.45 25.21 8.91
CA ASN A 125 -11.44 24.62 7.99
C ASN A 125 -10.90 23.34 7.33
N ALA A 126 -9.60 23.32 6.99
CA ALA A 126 -8.98 22.11 6.46
C ALA A 126 -8.87 21.00 7.52
N ALA A 127 -8.68 21.34 8.79
CA ALA A 127 -8.70 20.36 9.87
C ALA A 127 -10.10 19.73 10.04
N ALA A 128 -11.16 20.53 9.98
CA ALA A 128 -12.54 20.04 10.04
C ALA A 128 -12.84 19.07 8.88
N ILE A 129 -12.47 19.43 7.65
CA ILE A 129 -12.61 18.58 6.47
C ILE A 129 -11.86 17.25 6.62
N GLN A 130 -10.63 17.29 7.12
CA GLN A 130 -9.84 16.09 7.38
C GLN A 130 -10.46 15.21 8.47
N GLY A 131 -11.06 15.83 9.50
CA GLY A 131 -11.81 15.11 10.53
C GLY A 131 -13.03 14.39 9.98
N ILE A 132 -13.83 15.07 9.14
CA ILE A 132 -14.97 14.46 8.43
C ILE A 132 -14.50 13.30 7.55
N PHE A 133 -13.44 13.50 6.77
CA PHE A 133 -12.85 12.44 5.95
C PHE A 133 -12.41 11.24 6.79
N ALA A 134 -11.75 11.48 7.93
CA ALA A 134 -11.31 10.43 8.83
C ALA A 134 -12.50 9.64 9.41
N LEU A 135 -13.60 10.32 9.75
CA LEU A 135 -14.83 9.67 10.22
C LEU A 135 -15.43 8.75 9.15
N PHE A 136 -15.60 9.23 7.91
CA PHE A 136 -16.12 8.42 6.81
C PHE A 136 -15.19 7.25 6.47
N ALA A 137 -13.88 7.48 6.43
CA ALA A 137 -12.91 6.42 6.20
C ALA A 137 -13.01 5.36 7.30
N SER A 138 -13.04 5.78 8.56
CA SER A 138 -13.15 4.86 9.71
C SER A 138 -14.44 4.05 9.66
N PHE A 139 -15.57 4.68 9.35
CA PHE A 139 -16.84 4.00 9.16
C PHE A 139 -16.77 2.95 8.04
N TYR A 140 -16.23 3.32 6.87
CA TYR A 140 -16.07 2.41 5.74
C TYR A 140 -15.20 1.18 6.10
N TRP A 141 -14.07 1.41 6.78
CA TRP A 141 -13.18 0.34 7.22
C TRP A 141 -13.84 -0.58 8.25
N LEU A 142 -14.53 -0.01 9.25
CA LEU A 142 -15.24 -0.78 10.27
C LEU A 142 -16.36 -1.61 9.66
N PHE A 143 -17.22 -0.97 8.85
CA PHE A 143 -18.33 -1.65 8.19
C PHE A 143 -17.85 -2.75 7.24
N GLY A 144 -16.83 -2.46 6.41
CA GLY A 144 -16.22 -3.46 5.54
C GLY A 144 -15.57 -4.61 6.33
N GLY A 145 -14.94 -4.32 7.46
CA GLY A 145 -14.38 -5.31 8.37
C GLY A 145 -15.44 -6.23 8.96
N ILE A 146 -16.56 -5.66 9.42
CA ILE A 146 -17.71 -6.41 9.93
C ILE A 146 -18.27 -7.33 8.86
N LEU A 147 -18.53 -6.81 7.65
CA LEU A 147 -19.05 -7.63 6.54
C LEU A 147 -18.12 -8.79 6.18
N ARG A 148 -16.80 -8.55 6.15
CA ARG A 148 -15.79 -9.60 5.89
C ARG A 148 -15.80 -10.66 6.99
N LEU A 149 -15.96 -10.25 8.24
CA LEU A 149 -16.06 -11.17 9.37
C LEU A 149 -17.32 -12.04 9.26
N PHE A 150 -18.47 -11.44 8.98
CA PHE A 150 -19.72 -12.18 8.74
C PHE A 150 -19.60 -13.16 7.56
N ALA A 151 -19.08 -12.71 6.43
CA ALA A 151 -18.85 -13.58 5.27
C ALA A 151 -17.86 -14.72 5.58
N GLY A 152 -16.83 -14.44 6.37
CA GLY A 152 -15.87 -15.42 6.85
C GLY A 152 -16.51 -16.48 7.77
N LEU A 153 -17.40 -16.07 8.66
CA LEU A 153 -18.15 -16.98 9.54
C LEU A 153 -19.10 -17.87 8.73
N ILE A 154 -19.91 -17.29 7.83
CA ILE A 154 -20.82 -18.05 6.96
C ILE A 154 -20.04 -19.03 6.09
N GLY A 155 -18.95 -18.58 5.46
CA GLY A 155 -18.08 -19.44 4.66
C GLY A 155 -17.42 -20.54 5.50
N GLY A 156 -17.04 -20.24 6.74
CA GLY A 156 -16.49 -21.22 7.68
C GLY A 156 -17.51 -22.31 8.05
N ILE A 157 -18.73 -21.92 8.38
CA ILE A 157 -19.84 -22.85 8.65
C ILE A 157 -20.13 -23.71 7.42
N GLY A 158 -20.17 -23.11 6.23
CA GLY A 158 -20.38 -23.83 4.98
C GLY A 158 -19.32 -24.91 4.74
N ARG A 159 -18.03 -24.58 4.95
CA ARG A 159 -16.93 -25.55 4.82
C ARG A 159 -17.00 -26.68 5.85
N LEU A 160 -17.44 -26.38 7.07
CA LEU A 160 -17.64 -27.41 8.09
C LEU A 160 -18.81 -28.33 7.73
N ALA A 161 -19.91 -27.77 7.22
CA ALA A 161 -21.07 -28.53 6.79
C ALA A 161 -20.72 -29.47 5.62
N THR A 162 -20.01 -28.96 4.60
CA THR A 162 -19.57 -29.80 3.48
C THR A 162 -18.60 -30.89 3.94
N ALA A 163 -17.62 -30.56 4.81
CA ALA A 163 -16.71 -31.56 5.36
C ALA A 163 -17.44 -32.64 6.15
N ALA A 164 -18.45 -32.28 6.94
CA ALA A 164 -19.29 -33.24 7.67
C ALA A 164 -20.08 -34.14 6.72
N GLN A 165 -20.65 -33.58 5.65
CA GLN A 165 -21.39 -34.34 4.65
C GLN A 165 -20.50 -35.30 3.86
N THR A 166 -19.32 -34.86 3.43
CA THR A 166 -18.35 -35.73 2.76
C THR A 166 -17.90 -36.87 3.66
N ARG A 167 -17.67 -36.62 4.96
CA ARG A 167 -17.35 -37.69 5.93
C ARG A 167 -18.47 -38.72 6.06
N ARG A 168 -19.74 -38.27 6.03
CA ARG A 168 -20.89 -39.19 6.06
C ARG A 168 -20.95 -40.06 4.81
N HIS A 169 -20.81 -39.46 3.63
CA HIS A 169 -20.79 -40.22 2.37
C HIS A 169 -19.66 -41.25 2.34
N LEU A 170 -18.45 -40.90 2.77
CA LEU A 170 -17.35 -41.86 2.85
C LEU A 170 -17.64 -43.01 3.83
N ALA A 171 -18.26 -42.73 4.97
CA ALA A 171 -18.64 -43.77 5.93
C ALA A 171 -19.75 -44.70 5.39
N GLU A 172 -20.71 -44.15 4.63
CA GLU A 172 -21.74 -44.95 3.93
C GLU A 172 -21.11 -45.83 2.84
N GLU A 173 -20.18 -45.29 2.05
CA GLU A 173 -19.43 -46.05 1.06
C GLU A 173 -18.60 -47.16 1.71
N GLU A 174 -17.92 -46.89 2.83
CA GLU A 174 -17.16 -47.88 3.58
C GLU A 174 -18.06 -48.99 4.17
N ALA A 175 -19.24 -48.64 4.66
CA ALA A 175 -20.21 -49.61 5.18
C ALA A 175 -20.85 -50.44 4.05
N ALA A 176 -21.05 -49.85 2.88
CA ALA A 176 -21.60 -50.52 1.70
C ALA A 176 -20.55 -51.32 0.93
N ARG A 177 -19.25 -51.17 1.24
CA ARG A 177 -18.19 -51.96 0.59
C ARG A 177 -18.41 -53.44 0.94
N PRO A 178 -18.59 -54.30 -0.06
CA PRO A 178 -18.71 -55.73 0.19
C PRO A 178 -17.39 -56.22 0.80
N GLN A 179 -17.49 -56.80 2.00
CA GLN A 179 -16.36 -57.45 2.63
C GLN A 179 -16.17 -58.82 2.01
N PHE A 180 -15.18 -58.91 1.13
CA PHE A 180 -14.81 -60.17 0.52
C PHE A 180 -13.81 -60.90 1.41
N GLN A 181 -14.17 -62.10 1.87
CA GLN A 181 -13.21 -63.00 2.51
C GLN A 181 -12.30 -63.62 1.44
N LEU A 182 -10.99 -63.54 1.66
CA LEU A 182 -9.98 -63.99 0.70
C LEU A 182 -10.20 -65.47 0.32
N ASP A 183 -10.60 -66.30 1.27
CA ASP A 183 -10.85 -67.73 1.05
C ASP A 183 -12.04 -67.96 0.10
N THR A 184 -13.11 -67.18 0.26
CA THR A 184 -14.29 -67.25 -0.61
C THR A 184 -13.98 -66.78 -2.02
N VAL A 185 -13.24 -65.68 -2.17
CA VAL A 185 -12.82 -65.16 -3.49
C VAL A 185 -11.85 -66.11 -4.16
N ARG A 186 -10.91 -66.70 -3.41
CA ARG A 186 -9.97 -67.70 -3.94
C ARG A 186 -10.72 -68.92 -4.45
N ALA A 187 -11.66 -69.47 -3.68
CA ALA A 187 -12.43 -70.64 -4.08
C ALA A 187 -13.27 -70.37 -5.35
N LEU A 188 -13.93 -69.21 -5.44
CA LEU A 188 -14.64 -68.77 -6.65
C LEU A 188 -13.69 -68.57 -7.83
N GLY A 189 -12.52 -67.97 -7.61
CA GLY A 189 -11.50 -67.78 -8.64
C GLY A 189 -10.97 -69.10 -9.18
N GLU A 190 -10.65 -70.06 -8.31
CA GLU A 190 -10.24 -71.41 -8.68
C GLU A 190 -11.34 -72.15 -9.46
N GLN A 191 -12.61 -71.97 -9.08
CA GLN A 191 -13.74 -72.54 -9.80
C GLN A 191 -13.89 -71.98 -11.22
N VAL A 192 -13.77 -70.66 -11.41
CA VAL A 192 -13.86 -70.02 -12.73
C VAL A 192 -12.68 -70.44 -13.62
N LEU A 193 -11.48 -70.53 -13.05
CA LEU A 193 -10.29 -70.99 -13.76
C LEU A 193 -10.45 -72.46 -14.19
N ALA A 194 -10.99 -73.31 -13.33
CA ALA A 194 -11.29 -74.71 -13.64
C ALA A 194 -12.35 -74.86 -14.73
N GLU A 195 -13.41 -74.06 -14.70
CA GLU A 195 -14.48 -74.07 -15.72
C GLU A 195 -13.94 -73.72 -17.11
N HIS A 196 -12.98 -72.79 -17.19
CA HIS A 196 -12.35 -72.40 -18.44
C HIS A 196 -11.13 -73.26 -18.81
N GLY A 197 -10.78 -74.25 -17.97
CA GLY A 197 -9.63 -75.12 -18.20
C GLY A 197 -8.28 -74.39 -18.20
N VAL A 198 -8.19 -73.27 -17.48
CA VAL A 198 -7.02 -72.39 -17.44
C VAL A 198 -6.23 -72.64 -16.17
N ASP A 199 -4.96 -73.00 -16.29
CA ASP A 199 -4.03 -73.11 -15.17
C ASP A 199 -2.95 -72.01 -15.26
N PRO A 200 -3.07 -70.93 -14.46
CA PRO A 200 -2.12 -69.83 -14.47
C PRO A 200 -0.68 -70.24 -14.10
N SER A 201 -0.48 -71.37 -13.42
CA SER A 201 0.85 -71.85 -13.04
C SER A 201 1.71 -72.27 -14.23
N THR A 202 1.07 -72.58 -15.36
CA THR A 202 1.72 -72.95 -16.62
C THR A 202 2.11 -71.74 -17.47
N TRP A 203 1.65 -70.55 -17.10
CA TRP A 203 1.90 -69.33 -17.86
C TRP A 203 3.31 -68.80 -17.66
N SER A 204 3.83 -68.09 -18.67
CA SER A 204 5.09 -67.39 -18.52
C SER A 204 4.95 -66.23 -17.50
N GLY A 205 6.03 -65.88 -16.80
CA GLY A 205 5.98 -64.79 -15.82
C GLY A 205 5.52 -63.44 -16.41
N ARG A 206 5.73 -63.22 -17.72
CA ARG A 206 5.21 -62.04 -18.44
C ARG A 206 3.69 -62.05 -18.52
N ASP A 207 3.11 -63.20 -18.81
CA ASP A 207 1.66 -63.33 -19.04
C ASP A 207 0.90 -63.36 -17.72
N GLN A 208 1.48 -63.94 -16.66
CA GLN A 208 0.96 -63.80 -15.28
C GLN A 208 0.93 -62.33 -14.84
N LEU A 209 2.00 -61.59 -15.11
CA LEU A 209 2.07 -60.16 -14.78
C LEU A 209 1.08 -59.34 -15.62
N ALA A 210 0.92 -59.67 -16.90
CA ALA A 210 -0.07 -59.02 -17.77
C ALA A 210 -1.51 -59.28 -17.31
N ALA A 211 -1.82 -60.50 -16.87
CA ALA A 211 -3.13 -60.85 -16.32
C ALA A 211 -3.42 -60.14 -14.99
N LEU A 212 -2.44 -60.07 -14.08
CA LEU A 212 -2.53 -59.28 -12.85
C LEU A 212 -2.75 -57.79 -13.15
N ALA A 213 -1.97 -57.23 -14.08
CA ALA A 213 -2.12 -55.83 -14.48
C ALA A 213 -3.51 -55.57 -15.08
N PHE A 214 -4.01 -56.47 -15.93
CA PHE A 214 -5.35 -56.38 -16.48
C PHE A 214 -6.43 -56.41 -15.38
N ALA A 215 -6.31 -57.31 -14.40
CA ALA A 215 -7.26 -57.43 -13.30
C ALA A 215 -7.29 -56.23 -12.34
N PHE A 216 -6.20 -55.46 -12.24
CA PHE A 216 -6.13 -54.26 -11.39
C PHE A 216 -6.40 -52.94 -12.13
N LEU A 217 -6.37 -52.94 -13.47
CA LEU A 217 -6.52 -51.74 -14.30
C LEU A 217 -7.82 -51.69 -15.12
N ALA A 218 -8.48 -52.83 -15.32
CA ALA A 218 -9.82 -52.93 -15.91
C ALA A 218 -10.90 -52.65 -14.85
#